data_AF-A0A1R2BCL5-F1
#
_entry.id   AF-A0A1R2BCL5-F1
#
_cell.length_a   1.000
_cell.length_b   1.000
_cell.length_c   1.000
_cell.angle_alpha   90.00
_cell.angle_beta   90.00
_cell.angle_gamma   90.00
#
_symmetry.space_group_name_H-M   'P 1'
#
loop_
_entity.id
_entity.type
_entity.pdbx_description
1 polymer ?
#
loop_
_entity_poly.entity_id
_entity_poly.type
_entity_poly.pdbx_seq_one_letter_code
_entity_poly.pdbx_strand_id
1 'polypeptide(L)'
;MYYEMACAIFATIYLAIGLLLIIKRNNPNLTKRTPWLVNITHWANLGETLLILPTATEIVEEKKFSLMAWQLISCGIMICHFLIFFSYLLRGYRIYEIFQLSHTANFSEKITRTTQKFLIRFLGLLMFPVLMICAFIVAYKEIAYYFPVADKTNTRVQSTVASCIYITNCFFEQILFVFLVYKLRFIQDKYNMTKELIAVAIIWYMSPLFSTFVNSDRKFWLLTIVIRNLSLCIISSLVPIIYSFKKDTFEEPLTIDMLGSLEIILENSKTIRYFEKFLRASCQGQYILEFYQKCECQLNDFGSSYSSINGYIESGSLPLEIESSRLDSKQKIAKARNSALAYLNKKFYNEFLKSPECEELRELIRQEEIITDRIRKTSLHRNFYIATTHLDTKTFNRTSKTFEKVVLD
;
A
#
# COMPACT_ATOMS: atom_id res chain seq x y z
N MET A 1 -3.34 -21.07 -32.13
CA MET A 1 -3.94 -19.74 -32.39
C MET A 1 -4.60 -19.08 -31.17
N TYR A 2 -5.69 -19.61 -30.59
CA TYR A 2 -6.37 -18.96 -29.44
C TYR A 2 -5.51 -18.86 -28.17
N TYR A 3 -4.74 -19.91 -27.84
CA TYR A 3 -3.84 -19.92 -26.68
C TYR A 3 -2.64 -18.97 -26.86
N GLU A 4 -2.06 -18.92 -28.06
CA GLU A 4 -0.96 -18.02 -28.40
C GLU A 4 -1.40 -16.55 -28.33
N MET A 5 -2.60 -16.25 -28.84
CA MET A 5 -3.21 -14.93 -28.73
C MET A 5 -3.48 -14.55 -27.27
N ALA A 6 -4.01 -15.47 -26.46
CA ALA A 6 -4.20 -15.25 -25.02
C ALA A 6 -2.86 -15.01 -24.30
N CYS A 7 -1.81 -15.77 -24.61
CA CYS A 7 -0.47 -15.55 -24.08
C CYS A 7 0.06 -14.15 -24.41
N ALA A 8 -0.09 -13.71 -25.66
CA ALA A 8 0.36 -12.39 -26.10
C ALA A 8 -0.41 -11.27 -25.38
N ILE A 9 -1.73 -11.42 -25.20
CA ILE A 9 -2.56 -10.47 -24.46
C ILE A 9 -2.12 -10.41 -23.00
N PHE A 10 -1.99 -11.56 -22.33
CA PHE A 10 -1.53 -11.61 -20.94
C PHE A 10 -0.14 -11.01 -20.78
N ALA A 11 0.81 -11.38 -21.65
CA ALA A 11 2.16 -10.83 -21.64
C ALA A 11 2.13 -9.29 -21.75
N THR A 12 1.35 -8.76 -22.68
CA THR A 12 1.26 -7.31 -22.92
C THR A 12 0.67 -6.58 -21.71
N ILE A 13 -0.40 -7.11 -21.12
CA ILE A 13 -1.04 -6.51 -19.93
C ILE A 13 -0.07 -6.52 -18.74
N TYR A 14 0.58 -7.65 -18.47
CA TYR A 14 1.56 -7.75 -17.39
C TYR A 14 2.75 -6.82 -17.63
N LEU A 15 3.31 -6.77 -18.84
CA LEU A 15 4.40 -5.86 -19.17
C LEU A 15 4.02 -4.39 -18.91
N ALA A 16 2.81 -3.98 -19.33
CA ALA A 16 2.32 -2.63 -19.06
C ALA A 16 2.22 -2.34 -17.55
N ILE A 17 1.66 -3.27 -16.77
CA ILE A 17 1.56 -3.15 -15.31
C ILE A 17 2.96 -3.08 -14.67
N GLY A 18 3.89 -3.95 -15.07
CA GLY A 18 5.26 -3.97 -14.56
C GLY A 18 6.03 -2.67 -14.85
N LEU A 19 5.89 -2.12 -16.05
CA LEU A 19 6.46 -0.82 -16.41
C LEU A 19 5.86 0.31 -15.56
N LEU A 20 4.53 0.32 -15.39
CA LEU A 20 3.85 1.31 -14.54
C LEU A 20 4.30 1.23 -13.08
N LEU A 21 4.51 0.03 -12.52
CA LEU A 21 5.05 -0.15 -11.18
C LEU A 21 6.45 0.47 -11.02
N ILE A 22 7.30 0.35 -12.04
CA ILE A 22 8.63 0.96 -12.04
C ILE A 22 8.54 2.48 -12.15
N ILE A 23 7.73 3.00 -13.07
CA ILE A 23 7.55 4.45 -13.28
C ILE A 23 6.99 5.11 -12.03
N LYS A 24 5.96 4.52 -11.43
CA LYS A 24 5.27 5.06 -10.25
C LYS A 24 5.91 4.62 -8.93
N ARG A 25 7.07 3.93 -8.93
CA ARG A 25 7.69 3.36 -7.72
C ARG A 25 7.92 4.38 -6.60
N ASN A 26 8.09 5.66 -6.96
CA ASN A 26 8.32 6.78 -6.03
C ASN A 26 7.03 7.32 -5.41
N ASN A 27 5.87 6.94 -5.92
CA ASN A 27 4.59 7.35 -5.34
C ASN A 27 4.51 6.79 -3.89
N PRO A 28 4.05 7.59 -2.91
CA PRO A 28 3.96 7.14 -1.52
C PRO A 28 3.18 5.83 -1.33
N ASN A 29 2.14 5.60 -2.12
CA ASN A 29 1.31 4.39 -2.05
C ASN A 29 2.06 3.12 -2.48
N LEU A 30 3.06 3.25 -3.36
CA LEU A 30 3.89 2.15 -3.84
C LEU A 30 5.19 2.00 -3.05
N THR A 31 5.81 3.11 -2.63
CA THR A 31 7.06 3.12 -1.86
C THR A 31 6.92 2.34 -0.55
N LYS A 32 5.78 2.48 0.13
CA LYS A 32 5.47 1.78 1.38
C LYS A 32 5.37 0.27 1.21
N ARG A 33 4.95 -0.21 0.03
CA ARG A 33 4.75 -1.64 -0.29
C ARG A 33 6.02 -2.42 -0.60
N THR A 34 7.21 -1.81 -0.47
CA THR A 34 8.49 -2.42 -0.83
C THR A 34 8.58 -2.61 -2.34
N PRO A 35 8.67 -1.52 -3.14
CA PRO A 35 8.42 -1.52 -4.58
C PRO A 35 9.24 -2.56 -5.38
N TRP A 36 10.49 -2.81 -4.99
CA TRP A 36 11.31 -3.87 -5.58
C TRP A 36 10.84 -5.29 -5.29
N LEU A 37 10.35 -5.59 -4.08
CA LEU A 37 9.76 -6.92 -3.81
C LEU A 37 8.45 -7.08 -4.59
N VAL A 38 7.65 -6.01 -4.69
CA VAL A 38 6.44 -6.00 -5.54
C VAL A 38 6.81 -6.26 -7.00
N ASN A 39 7.85 -5.61 -7.53
CA ASN A 39 8.35 -5.85 -8.88
C ASN A 39 8.85 -7.29 -9.04
N ILE A 40 9.63 -7.83 -8.11
CA ILE A 40 10.11 -9.22 -8.17
C ILE A 40 8.91 -10.18 -8.20
N THR A 41 7.93 -10.01 -7.31
CA THR A 41 6.69 -10.79 -7.33
C THR A 41 5.98 -10.67 -8.68
N HIS A 42 5.84 -9.47 -9.21
CA HIS A 42 5.14 -9.22 -10.48
C HIS A 42 5.82 -9.91 -11.67
N TRP A 43 7.14 -9.74 -11.81
CA TRP A 43 7.93 -10.34 -12.89
C TRP A 43 8.00 -11.86 -12.77
N ALA A 44 8.14 -12.38 -11.56
CA ALA A 44 8.08 -13.81 -11.32
C ALA A 44 6.70 -14.39 -11.63
N ASN A 45 5.63 -13.68 -11.29
CA ASN A 45 4.25 -14.04 -11.63
C ASN A 45 4.03 -14.09 -13.16
N LEU A 46 4.52 -13.09 -13.89
CA LEU A 46 4.55 -13.11 -15.35
C LEU A 46 5.35 -14.33 -15.87
N GLY A 47 6.55 -14.54 -15.36
CA GLY A 47 7.44 -15.63 -15.78
C GLY A 47 6.80 -17.02 -15.58
N GLU A 48 6.24 -17.29 -14.41
CA GLU A 48 5.53 -18.55 -14.12
C GLU A 48 4.33 -18.74 -15.07
N THR A 49 3.57 -17.67 -15.32
CA THR A 49 2.41 -17.70 -16.23
C THR A 49 2.83 -17.99 -17.68
N LEU A 50 3.90 -17.36 -18.15
CA LEU A 50 4.45 -17.58 -19.50
C LEU A 50 5.10 -18.95 -19.69
N LEU A 51 5.53 -19.61 -18.61
CA LEU A 51 6.06 -20.97 -18.68
C LEU A 51 4.95 -22.02 -18.61
N ILE A 52 3.87 -21.74 -17.88
CA ILE A 52 2.72 -22.64 -17.71
C ILE A 52 1.81 -22.67 -18.94
N LEU A 53 1.55 -21.53 -19.59
CA LEU A 53 0.64 -21.46 -20.74
C LEU A 53 1.11 -22.29 -21.96
N PRO A 54 2.39 -22.25 -22.38
CA PRO A 54 2.89 -23.12 -23.45
C PRO A 54 2.83 -24.60 -23.06
N THR A 55 3.08 -24.90 -21.78
CA THR A 55 2.96 -26.26 -21.23
C THR A 55 1.51 -26.77 -21.32
N ALA A 56 0.53 -25.94 -21.02
CA ALA A 56 -0.89 -26.28 -21.20
C ALA A 56 -1.26 -26.46 -22.68
N THR A 57 -0.66 -25.65 -23.56
CA THR A 57 -0.89 -25.71 -25.01
C THR A 57 -0.31 -26.99 -25.62
N GLU A 58 0.87 -27.42 -25.18
CA GLU A 58 1.49 -28.68 -25.61
C GLU A 58 0.62 -29.90 -25.23
N ILE A 59 0.11 -29.94 -24.01
CA ILE A 59 -0.79 -31.02 -23.53
C ILE A 59 -2.12 -31.04 -24.33
N VAL A 60 -2.54 -29.89 -24.87
CA VAL A 60 -3.76 -29.78 -25.70
C VAL A 60 -3.49 -30.12 -27.17
N GLU A 61 -2.33 -29.72 -27.70
CA GLU A 61 -1.97 -29.84 -29.13
C GLU A 61 -1.05 -31.04 -29.44
N GLU A 62 -0.71 -31.86 -28.45
CA GLU A 62 0.19 -33.03 -28.55
C GLU A 62 1.56 -32.74 -29.19
N LYS A 63 2.02 -31.48 -29.11
CA LYS A 63 3.38 -31.11 -29.53
C LYS A 63 4.39 -31.79 -28.59
N LYS A 64 5.64 -31.99 -29.03
CA LYS A 64 6.69 -32.61 -28.20
C LYS A 64 7.80 -31.61 -27.94
N PHE A 65 7.91 -31.11 -26.72
CA PHE A 65 9.13 -30.43 -26.26
C PHE A 65 10.28 -31.43 -26.13
N SER A 66 11.50 -30.93 -26.35
CA SER A 66 12.70 -31.69 -26.03
C SER A 66 12.82 -31.88 -24.51
N LEU A 67 13.51 -32.94 -24.07
CA LEU A 67 13.77 -33.17 -22.64
C LEU A 67 14.45 -31.96 -21.97
N MET A 68 15.37 -31.31 -22.69
CA MET A 68 16.07 -30.13 -22.20
C MET A 68 15.13 -28.92 -22.05
N ALA A 69 14.20 -28.72 -22.98
CA ALA A 69 13.17 -27.68 -22.85
C ALA A 69 12.29 -27.93 -21.61
N TRP A 70 11.89 -29.17 -21.37
CA TRP A 70 11.12 -29.57 -20.18
C TRP A 70 11.87 -29.31 -18.87
N GLN A 71 13.16 -29.65 -18.81
CA GLN A 71 14.00 -29.38 -17.64
C GLN A 71 14.11 -27.87 -17.37
N LEU A 72 14.33 -27.06 -18.41
CA LEU A 72 14.44 -25.61 -18.30
C LEU A 72 13.13 -24.95 -17.89
N ILE A 73 11.99 -25.38 -18.46
CA ILE A 73 10.65 -24.92 -18.07
C ILE A 73 10.38 -25.24 -16.61
N SER A 74 10.68 -26.47 -16.17
CA SER A 74 10.47 -26.89 -14.78
C SER A 74 11.31 -26.05 -13.81
N CYS A 75 12.59 -25.81 -14.14
CA CYS A 75 13.46 -24.94 -13.35
C CYS A 75 12.94 -23.50 -13.31
N GLY A 76 12.50 -22.96 -14.45
CA GLY A 76 11.95 -21.62 -14.53
C GLY A 76 10.69 -21.45 -13.68
N ILE A 77 9.78 -22.43 -13.72
CA ILE A 77 8.56 -22.44 -12.87
C ILE A 77 8.96 -22.46 -11.40
N MET A 78 9.89 -23.32 -10.98
CA MET A 78 10.34 -23.38 -9.58
C MET A 78 10.94 -22.06 -9.10
N ILE A 79 11.82 -21.45 -9.90
CA ILE A 79 12.45 -20.16 -9.57
C ILE A 79 11.38 -19.07 -9.48
N CYS A 80 10.47 -19.00 -10.45
CA CYS A 80 9.42 -18.00 -10.47
C CYS A 80 8.46 -18.18 -9.29
N HIS A 81 8.00 -19.41 -9.04
CA HIS A 81 7.14 -19.75 -7.91
C HIS A 81 7.75 -19.33 -6.58
N PHE A 82 9.03 -19.68 -6.37
CA PHE A 82 9.78 -19.29 -5.18
C PHE A 82 9.84 -17.77 -5.03
N LEU A 83 10.15 -17.04 -6.10
CA LEU A 83 10.24 -15.58 -6.07
C LEU A 83 8.90 -14.93 -5.74
N ILE A 84 7.77 -15.49 -6.21
CA ILE A 84 6.43 -15.02 -5.86
C ILE A 84 6.20 -15.23 -4.36
N PHE A 85 6.30 -16.48 -3.91
CA PHE A 85 5.95 -16.89 -2.56
C PHE A 85 6.81 -16.20 -1.49
N PHE A 86 8.13 -16.31 -1.58
CA PHE A 86 9.03 -15.73 -0.57
C PHE A 86 9.02 -14.21 -0.57
N SER A 87 8.77 -13.55 -1.71
CA SER A 87 8.61 -12.09 -1.71
C SER A 87 7.40 -11.65 -0.89
N TYR A 88 6.28 -12.38 -0.91
CA TYR A 88 5.15 -12.09 -0.03
C TYR A 88 5.47 -12.31 1.44
N LEU A 89 6.17 -13.41 1.79
CA LEU A 89 6.62 -13.66 3.16
C LEU A 89 7.52 -12.54 3.67
N LEU A 90 8.48 -12.08 2.85
CA LEU A 90 9.39 -11.00 3.23
C LEU A 90 8.69 -9.65 3.36
N ARG A 91 7.68 -9.37 2.52
CA ARG A 91 6.82 -8.18 2.66
C ARG A 91 6.04 -8.24 3.97
N GLY A 92 5.48 -9.40 4.30
CA GLY A 92 4.79 -9.62 5.58
C GLY A 92 5.70 -9.48 6.79
N TYR A 93 6.89 -10.10 6.75
CA TYR A 93 7.94 -9.94 7.76
C TYR A 93 8.31 -8.47 7.98
N ARG A 94 8.49 -7.71 6.89
CA ARG A 94 8.80 -6.27 6.96
C ARG A 94 7.71 -5.48 7.68
N ILE A 95 6.44 -5.74 7.36
CA ILE A 95 5.30 -5.07 8.01
C ILE A 95 5.29 -5.43 9.48
N TYR A 96 5.36 -6.72 9.80
CA TYR A 96 5.41 -7.21 11.16
C TYR A 96 6.45 -6.49 12.02
N GLU A 97 7.69 -6.41 11.54
CA GLU A 97 8.76 -5.70 12.26
C GLU A 97 8.50 -4.18 12.33
N ILE A 98 8.14 -3.50 11.24
CA ILE A 98 7.93 -2.03 11.24
C ILE A 98 6.89 -1.62 12.28
N PHE A 99 5.80 -2.39 12.40
CA PHE A 99 4.68 -2.06 13.26
C PHE A 99 4.79 -2.65 14.67
N GLN A 100 5.41 -3.83 14.88
CA GLN A 100 5.59 -4.38 16.22
C GLN A 100 6.76 -3.76 16.99
N LEU A 101 7.77 -3.21 16.30
CA LEU A 101 8.88 -2.49 16.94
C LEU A 101 8.45 -1.17 17.61
N SER A 102 7.16 -0.82 17.65
CA SER A 102 6.65 0.28 18.47
C SER A 102 6.85 0.04 19.98
N HIS A 103 6.92 -1.23 20.40
CA HIS A 103 6.90 -1.60 21.82
C HIS A 103 8.25 -1.98 22.43
N THR A 104 9.36 -1.97 21.68
CA THR A 104 10.65 -2.50 22.18
C THR A 104 11.84 -1.56 21.93
N ALA A 105 12.70 -1.39 22.94
CA ALA A 105 13.89 -0.53 22.95
C ALA A 105 14.98 -0.88 21.91
N ASN A 106 14.93 -2.07 21.28
CA ASN A 106 15.98 -2.56 20.36
C ASN A 106 15.77 -2.12 18.90
N PHE A 107 15.23 -0.92 18.68
CA PHE A 107 14.80 -0.45 17.37
C PHE A 107 15.97 -0.25 16.38
N SER A 108 17.11 0.27 16.83
CA SER A 108 18.26 0.59 15.97
C SER A 108 18.93 -0.66 15.37
N GLU A 109 18.96 -1.76 16.10
CA GLU A 109 19.59 -3.00 15.64
C GLU A 109 18.68 -3.74 14.64
N LYS A 110 17.37 -3.78 14.89
CA LYS A 110 16.39 -4.49 14.06
C LYS A 110 15.99 -3.76 12.79
N ILE A 111 16.12 -2.43 12.72
CA ILE A 111 15.77 -1.65 11.52
C ILE A 111 16.64 -2.00 10.31
N THR A 112 17.88 -2.44 10.52
CA THR A 112 18.78 -2.84 9.42
C THR A 112 18.25 -4.06 8.66
N ARG A 113 17.62 -4.98 9.38
CA ARG A 113 17.02 -6.24 8.87
C ARG A 113 15.68 -6.02 8.16
N THR A 114 15.06 -4.86 8.32
CA THR A 114 13.81 -4.49 7.63
C THR A 114 14.05 -3.63 6.39
N THR A 115 15.31 -3.28 6.10
CA THR A 115 15.67 -2.54 4.90
C THR A 115 15.37 -3.36 3.65
N GLN A 116 14.83 -2.72 2.63
CA GLN A 116 14.53 -3.39 1.36
C GLN A 116 15.78 -4.00 0.70
N LYS A 117 16.95 -3.37 0.88
CA LYS A 117 18.24 -3.93 0.44
C LYS A 117 18.57 -5.25 1.14
N PHE A 118 18.37 -5.31 2.46
CA PHE A 118 18.59 -6.53 3.22
C PHE A 118 17.62 -7.63 2.79
N LEU A 119 16.33 -7.32 2.65
CA LEU A 119 15.32 -8.29 2.24
C LEU A 119 15.61 -8.90 0.87
N ILE A 120 16.05 -8.10 -0.11
CA ILE A 120 16.45 -8.60 -1.44
C ILE A 120 17.68 -9.51 -1.35
N ARG A 121 18.69 -9.13 -0.55
CA ARG A 121 19.87 -9.99 -0.33
C ARG A 121 19.49 -11.29 0.35
N PHE A 122 18.60 -11.23 1.33
CA PHE A 122 18.10 -12.41 2.03
C PHE A 122 17.27 -13.31 1.12
N LEU A 123 16.44 -12.74 0.23
CA LEU A 123 15.75 -13.49 -0.82
C LEU A 123 16.74 -14.22 -1.74
N GLY A 124 17.83 -13.54 -2.15
CA GLY A 124 18.89 -14.14 -2.95
C GLY A 124 19.61 -15.29 -2.24
N LEU A 125 19.83 -15.18 -0.93
CA LEU A 125 20.39 -16.27 -0.12
C LEU A 125 19.43 -17.47 -0.05
N LEU A 126 18.14 -17.22 0.19
CA LEU A 126 17.12 -18.27 0.25
C LEU A 126 16.87 -18.95 -1.10
N MET A 127 17.24 -18.31 -2.22
CA MET A 127 17.13 -18.87 -3.57
C MET A 127 18.18 -19.97 -3.83
N PHE A 128 19.27 -20.02 -3.07
CA PHE A 128 20.37 -20.95 -3.30
C PHE A 128 19.95 -22.44 -3.32
N PRO A 129 19.15 -22.96 -2.37
CA PRO A 129 18.65 -24.34 -2.41
C PRO A 129 17.82 -24.64 -3.68
N VAL A 130 17.03 -23.67 -4.17
CA VAL A 130 16.24 -23.85 -5.39
C VAL A 130 17.14 -23.97 -6.61
N LEU A 131 18.16 -23.12 -6.71
CA LEU A 131 19.15 -23.19 -7.80
C LEU A 131 19.95 -24.49 -7.77
N MET A 132 20.28 -25.00 -6.58
CA MET A 132 20.91 -26.31 -6.43
C MET A 132 20.02 -27.42 -6.97
N ILE A 133 18.72 -27.42 -6.61
CA ILE A 133 17.75 -28.39 -7.15
C ILE A 133 17.65 -28.27 -8.68
N CYS A 134 17.61 -27.05 -9.23
CA CYS A 134 17.63 -26.84 -10.68
C CYS A 134 18.88 -27.41 -11.34
N ALA A 135 20.06 -27.22 -10.74
CA ALA A 135 21.30 -27.82 -11.23
C ALA A 135 21.23 -29.35 -11.23
N PHE A 136 20.66 -29.96 -10.17
CA PHE A 136 20.44 -31.40 -10.10
C PHE A 136 19.47 -31.90 -11.18
N ILE A 137 18.37 -31.18 -11.45
CA ILE A 137 17.41 -31.53 -12.50
C ILE A 137 18.07 -31.55 -13.88
N VAL A 138 18.94 -30.59 -14.16
CA VAL A 138 19.67 -30.50 -15.45
C VAL A 138 20.75 -31.59 -15.55
N ALA A 139 21.48 -31.85 -14.46
CA ALA A 139 22.54 -32.83 -14.42
C ALA A 139 22.04 -34.29 -14.46
N TYR A 140 20.90 -34.58 -13.82
CA TYR A 140 20.35 -35.94 -13.68
C TYR A 140 18.97 -36.05 -14.33
N LYS A 141 18.93 -36.64 -15.53
CA LYS A 141 17.72 -36.77 -16.36
C LYS A 141 16.55 -37.45 -15.65
N GLU A 142 16.82 -38.42 -14.78
CA GLU A 142 15.76 -39.16 -14.07
C GLU A 142 15.03 -38.32 -13.02
N ILE A 143 15.72 -37.34 -12.43
CA ILE A 143 15.14 -36.46 -11.39
C ILE A 143 14.05 -35.57 -11.98
N ALA A 144 14.17 -35.20 -13.26
CA ALA A 144 13.19 -34.37 -13.96
C ALA A 144 11.78 -34.98 -13.93
N TYR A 145 11.65 -36.32 -13.88
CA TYR A 145 10.36 -37.02 -13.89
C TYR A 145 9.59 -36.93 -12.56
N TYR A 146 10.22 -36.52 -11.46
CA TYR A 146 9.58 -36.43 -10.15
C TYR A 146 8.99 -35.05 -9.84
N PHE A 147 9.03 -34.13 -10.81
CA PHE A 147 8.48 -32.79 -10.64
C PHE A 147 7.07 -32.66 -11.23
N PRO A 148 6.19 -31.85 -10.62
CA PRO A 148 4.77 -31.78 -10.98
C PRO A 148 4.50 -31.28 -12.40
N VAL A 149 5.51 -30.73 -13.08
CA VAL A 149 5.43 -30.26 -14.47
C VAL A 149 5.95 -31.31 -15.47
N ALA A 150 6.40 -32.51 -15.09
CA ALA A 150 6.91 -33.50 -16.06
C ALA A 150 5.77 -34.25 -16.77
N ASP A 151 5.61 -34.07 -18.08
CA ASP A 151 4.53 -34.69 -18.90
C ASP A 151 4.62 -36.21 -19.03
N LYS A 152 5.80 -36.78 -18.82
CA LYS A 152 6.03 -38.23 -18.89
C LYS A 152 6.61 -38.75 -17.60
N THR A 153 5.78 -38.85 -16.57
CA THR A 153 6.08 -39.81 -15.50
C THR A 153 5.92 -41.19 -16.12
N ASN A 154 7.05 -41.85 -16.42
CA ASN A 154 7.07 -43.14 -17.12
C ASN A 154 6.37 -44.25 -16.33
N THR A 155 6.06 -44.01 -15.05
CA THR A 155 5.36 -44.94 -14.17
C THR A 155 4.34 -44.22 -13.28
N ARG A 156 3.26 -44.93 -12.93
CA ARG A 156 2.27 -44.49 -11.92
C ARG A 156 2.93 -44.05 -10.62
N VAL A 157 4.00 -44.74 -10.21
CA VAL A 157 4.78 -44.44 -9.00
C VAL A 157 5.41 -43.04 -9.06
N GLN A 158 6.05 -42.68 -10.18
CA GLN A 158 6.66 -41.37 -10.36
C GLN A 158 5.62 -40.23 -10.30
N SER A 159 4.44 -40.43 -10.91
CA SER A 159 3.33 -39.49 -10.87
C SER A 159 2.80 -39.27 -9.45
N THR A 160 2.63 -40.36 -8.69
CA THR A 160 2.20 -40.28 -7.29
C THR A 160 3.23 -39.55 -6.43
N VAL A 161 4.53 -39.87 -6.57
CA VAL A 161 5.59 -39.20 -5.81
C VAL A 161 5.64 -37.71 -6.12
N ALA A 162 5.59 -37.32 -7.41
CA ALA A 162 5.57 -35.92 -7.82
C ALA A 162 4.37 -35.16 -7.24
N SER A 163 3.20 -35.79 -7.23
CA SER A 163 1.97 -35.21 -6.64
C SER A 163 2.11 -35.05 -5.13
N CYS A 164 2.66 -36.04 -4.43
CA CYS A 164 2.90 -35.96 -2.98
C CYS A 164 3.88 -34.83 -2.62
N ILE A 165 4.97 -34.67 -3.37
CA ILE A 165 5.93 -33.57 -3.18
C ILE A 165 5.22 -32.22 -3.35
N TYR A 166 4.44 -32.06 -4.41
CA TYR A 166 3.70 -30.83 -4.67
C TYR A 166 2.69 -30.49 -3.57
N ILE A 167 1.84 -31.45 -3.18
CA ILE A 167 0.84 -31.26 -2.11
C ILE A 167 1.52 -30.88 -0.79
N THR A 168 2.63 -31.57 -0.46
CA THR A 168 3.42 -31.28 0.74
C THR A 168 3.97 -29.85 0.72
N ASN A 169 4.52 -29.42 -0.41
CA ASN A 169 5.01 -28.05 -0.56
C ASN A 169 3.88 -27.01 -0.40
N CYS A 170 2.74 -27.21 -1.07
CA CYS A 170 1.58 -26.33 -0.93
C CYS A 170 1.06 -26.27 0.51
N PHE A 171 1.06 -27.39 1.23
CA PHE A 171 0.67 -27.43 2.65
C PHE A 171 1.57 -26.56 3.53
N PHE A 172 2.89 -26.64 3.35
CA PHE A 172 3.84 -25.78 4.07
C PHE A 172 3.66 -24.31 3.71
N GLU A 173 3.45 -23.99 2.43
CA GLU A 173 3.18 -22.62 1.99
C GLU A 173 1.92 -22.04 2.63
N GLN A 174 0.85 -22.83 2.70
CA GLN A 174 -0.41 -22.45 3.34
C GLN A 174 -0.23 -22.20 4.84
N ILE A 175 0.49 -23.08 5.56
CA ILE A 175 0.79 -22.88 6.98
C ILE A 175 1.57 -21.57 7.19
N LEU A 176 2.56 -21.29 6.34
CA LEU A 176 3.36 -20.08 6.45
C LEU A 176 2.52 -18.82 6.22
N PHE A 177 1.58 -18.83 5.26
CA PHE A 177 0.65 -17.72 5.07
C PHE A 177 -0.31 -17.55 6.25
N VAL A 178 -0.85 -18.65 6.80
CA VAL A 178 -1.71 -18.60 8.00
C VAL A 178 -0.94 -18.01 9.19
N PHE A 179 0.28 -18.48 9.42
CA PHE A 179 1.16 -17.94 10.47
C PHE A 179 1.43 -16.45 10.26
N LEU A 180 1.72 -16.04 9.02
CA LEU A 180 1.95 -14.65 8.68
C LEU A 180 0.70 -13.79 8.97
N VAL A 181 -0.47 -14.19 8.46
CA VAL A 181 -1.73 -13.47 8.70
C VAL A 181 -2.03 -13.37 10.19
N TYR A 182 -1.84 -14.47 10.94
CA TYR A 182 -1.99 -14.49 12.39
C TYR A 182 -1.09 -13.44 13.06
N LYS A 183 0.19 -13.36 12.66
CA LYS A 183 1.13 -12.36 13.20
C LYS A 183 0.76 -10.92 12.84
N LEU A 184 0.08 -10.69 11.72
CA LEU A 184 -0.32 -9.36 11.26
C LEU A 184 -1.69 -8.89 11.79
N ARG A 185 -2.47 -9.76 12.46
CA ARG A 185 -3.89 -9.51 12.81
C ARG A 185 -4.17 -8.25 13.65
N PHE A 186 -3.21 -7.84 14.48
CA PHE A 186 -3.35 -6.68 15.37
C PHE A 186 -2.65 -5.42 14.84
N ILE A 187 -2.04 -5.50 13.66
CA ILE A 187 -1.36 -4.35 13.06
C ILE A 187 -2.39 -3.48 12.35
N GLN A 188 -2.47 -2.22 12.73
CA GLN A 188 -3.36 -1.25 12.11
C GLN A 188 -2.99 -1.08 10.63
N ASP A 189 -3.93 -1.38 9.74
CA ASP A 189 -3.69 -1.45 8.30
C ASP A 189 -3.72 -0.07 7.63
N LYS A 190 -2.84 0.84 8.07
CA LYS A 190 -2.76 2.24 7.59
C LYS A 190 -2.48 2.36 6.08
N TYR A 191 -2.06 1.28 5.42
CA TYR A 191 -1.69 1.28 3.99
C TYR A 191 -2.37 0.18 3.17
N ASN A 192 -3.43 -0.46 3.67
CA ASN A 192 -4.08 -1.61 3.02
C ASN A 192 -3.08 -2.69 2.58
N MET A 193 -2.01 -2.90 3.35
CA MET A 193 -1.01 -3.94 3.09
C MET A 193 -1.37 -5.24 3.81
N THR A 194 -1.97 -5.15 5.00
CA THR A 194 -2.45 -6.33 5.73
C THR A 194 -3.63 -6.95 4.97
N LYS A 195 -4.59 -6.15 4.50
CA LYS A 195 -5.69 -6.61 3.63
C LYS A 195 -5.20 -7.24 2.33
N GLU A 196 -4.18 -6.68 1.70
CA GLU A 196 -3.56 -7.28 0.50
C GLU A 196 -3.01 -8.67 0.82
N LEU A 197 -2.23 -8.81 1.90
CA LEU A 197 -1.64 -10.08 2.31
C LEU A 197 -2.68 -11.11 2.74
N ILE A 198 -3.77 -10.69 3.38
CA ILE A 198 -4.91 -11.57 3.69
C ILE A 198 -5.55 -12.08 2.40
N ALA A 199 -5.79 -11.21 1.43
CA ALA A 199 -6.37 -11.62 0.15
C ALA A 199 -5.45 -12.57 -0.63
N VAL A 200 -4.13 -12.33 -0.59
CA VAL A 200 -3.12 -13.24 -1.14
C VAL A 200 -3.16 -14.60 -0.45
N ALA A 201 -3.24 -14.63 0.88
CA ALA A 201 -3.34 -15.88 1.64
C ALA A 201 -4.62 -16.67 1.30
N ILE A 202 -5.76 -15.98 1.13
CA ILE A 202 -7.02 -16.61 0.68
C ILE A 202 -6.86 -17.20 -0.73
N ILE A 203 -6.29 -16.46 -1.68
CA ILE A 203 -6.03 -16.97 -3.04
C ILE A 203 -5.13 -18.22 -2.98
N TRP A 204 -4.09 -18.18 -2.15
CA TRP A 204 -3.16 -19.31 -1.97
C TRP A 204 -3.83 -20.53 -1.34
N TYR A 205 -4.77 -20.32 -0.42
CA TYR A 205 -5.52 -21.40 0.22
C TYR A 205 -6.55 -22.04 -0.72
N MET A 206 -7.22 -21.23 -1.53
CA MET A 206 -8.24 -21.71 -2.48
C MET A 206 -7.61 -22.45 -3.66
N SER A 207 -6.39 -22.08 -4.09
CA SER A 207 -5.77 -22.65 -5.28
C SER A 207 -5.65 -24.19 -5.24
N PRO A 208 -5.21 -24.85 -4.15
CA PRO A 208 -5.20 -26.31 -4.09
C PRO A 208 -6.58 -26.97 -4.03
N LEU A 209 -7.62 -26.29 -3.51
CA LEU A 209 -8.97 -26.87 -3.44
C LEU A 209 -9.52 -27.16 -4.85
N PHE A 210 -9.26 -26.29 -5.81
CA PHE A 210 -9.63 -26.52 -7.21
C PHE A 210 -8.92 -27.73 -7.81
N SER A 211 -7.74 -28.11 -7.32
CA SER A 211 -7.06 -29.34 -7.75
C SER A 211 -7.68 -30.62 -7.16
N THR A 212 -8.28 -30.54 -5.97
CA THR A 212 -8.93 -31.70 -5.31
C THR A 212 -10.32 -32.01 -5.85
N PHE A 213 -11.03 -31.04 -6.43
CA PHE A 213 -12.35 -31.26 -7.05
C PHE A 213 -12.26 -31.72 -8.51
N VAL A 214 -11.07 -31.68 -9.11
CA VAL A 214 -10.85 -32.07 -10.50
C VAL A 214 -10.13 -33.41 -10.54
N ASN A 215 -10.93 -34.47 -10.40
CA ASN A 215 -10.46 -35.82 -10.68
C ASN A 215 -10.06 -35.91 -12.16
N SER A 216 -8.75 -35.92 -12.42
CA SER A 216 -8.08 -36.56 -13.57
C SER A 216 -7.53 -35.70 -14.72
N ASP A 217 -7.65 -34.37 -14.75
CA ASP A 217 -7.13 -33.60 -15.90
C ASP A 217 -6.13 -32.49 -15.51
N ARG A 218 -4.86 -32.75 -15.85
CA ARG A 218 -3.70 -31.87 -15.67
C ARG A 218 -3.89 -30.48 -16.28
N LYS A 219 -4.71 -30.36 -17.32
CA LYS A 219 -5.06 -29.07 -17.95
C LYS A 219 -5.75 -28.13 -16.97
N PHE A 220 -6.64 -28.66 -16.14
CA PHE A 220 -7.38 -27.87 -15.13
C PHE A 220 -6.48 -27.45 -13.96
N TRP A 221 -5.51 -28.28 -13.59
CA TRP A 221 -4.50 -27.90 -12.60
C TRP A 221 -3.65 -26.72 -13.09
N LEU A 222 -3.15 -26.76 -14.33
CA LEU A 222 -2.40 -25.65 -14.93
C LEU A 222 -3.27 -24.37 -15.03
N LEU A 223 -4.55 -24.52 -15.42
CA LEU A 223 -5.49 -23.40 -15.46
C LEU A 223 -5.70 -22.76 -14.09
N THR A 224 -5.78 -23.57 -13.03
CA THR A 224 -5.91 -23.08 -11.65
C THR A 224 -4.71 -22.22 -11.25
N ILE A 225 -3.50 -22.61 -11.66
CA ILE A 225 -2.30 -21.79 -11.43
C ILE A 225 -2.37 -20.46 -12.18
N VAL A 226 -2.82 -20.47 -13.44
CA VAL A 226 -3.00 -19.24 -14.23
C VAL A 226 -4.03 -18.30 -13.58
N ILE A 227 -5.15 -18.84 -13.10
CA ILE A 227 -6.18 -18.07 -12.39
C ILE A 227 -5.61 -17.46 -11.11
N ARG A 228 -4.91 -18.27 -10.29
CA ARG A 228 -4.22 -17.80 -9.08
C ARG A 228 -3.29 -16.62 -9.41
N ASN A 229 -2.44 -16.78 -10.40
CA ASN A 229 -1.47 -15.80 -10.85
C ASN A 229 -2.12 -14.49 -11.31
N LEU A 230 -3.21 -14.59 -12.08
CA LEU A 230 -4.01 -13.43 -12.49
C LEU A 230 -4.61 -12.70 -11.28
N SER A 231 -5.21 -13.44 -10.33
CA SER A 231 -5.76 -12.85 -9.10
C SER A 231 -4.67 -12.13 -8.27
N LEU A 232 -3.48 -12.72 -8.15
CA LEU A 232 -2.34 -12.09 -7.47
C LEU A 232 -1.88 -10.81 -8.18
N CYS A 233 -1.82 -10.82 -9.51
CA CYS A 233 -1.47 -9.63 -10.30
C CYS A 233 -2.47 -8.49 -10.07
N ILE A 234 -3.77 -8.80 -10.10
CA ILE A 234 -4.82 -7.80 -9.84
C ILE A 234 -4.64 -7.19 -8.45
N ILE A 235 -4.55 -8.02 -7.40
CA ILE A 235 -4.54 -7.55 -6.02
C ILE A 235 -3.23 -6.85 -5.64
N SER A 236 -2.09 -7.38 -6.09
CA SER A 236 -0.77 -6.93 -5.62
C SER A 236 -0.07 -5.94 -6.54
N SER A 237 -0.50 -5.83 -7.80
CA SER A 237 0.11 -4.93 -8.78
C SER A 237 -0.90 -3.89 -9.31
N LEU A 238 -2.01 -4.34 -9.89
CA LEU A 238 -2.96 -3.46 -10.57
C LEU A 238 -3.69 -2.53 -9.59
N VAL A 239 -4.24 -3.07 -8.50
CA VAL A 239 -4.97 -2.29 -7.50
C VAL A 239 -4.08 -1.17 -6.91
N PRO A 240 -2.85 -1.43 -6.44
CA PRO A 240 -1.93 -0.38 -6.00
C PRO A 240 -1.62 0.69 -7.06
N ILE A 241 -1.50 0.30 -8.33
CA ILE A 241 -1.29 1.25 -9.44
C ILE A 241 -2.51 2.15 -9.61
N ILE A 242 -3.72 1.60 -9.63
CA ILE A 242 -4.96 2.39 -9.74
C ILE A 242 -5.04 3.40 -8.60
N TYR A 243 -4.72 2.98 -7.36
CA TYR A 243 -4.67 3.90 -6.23
C TYR A 243 -3.61 5.00 -6.37
N SER A 244 -2.50 4.74 -7.09
CA SER A 244 -1.46 5.75 -7.35
C SER A 244 -1.89 6.86 -8.32
N PHE A 245 -3.01 6.70 -9.03
CA PHE A 245 -3.57 7.71 -9.92
C PHE A 245 -4.65 8.58 -9.27
N LYS A 246 -5.16 8.19 -8.10
CA LYS A 246 -6.05 9.08 -7.35
C LYS A 246 -5.25 10.31 -6.93
N LYS A 247 -5.74 11.51 -7.27
CA LYS A 247 -5.22 12.76 -6.72
C LYS A 247 -5.16 12.55 -5.21
N ASP A 248 -3.99 12.72 -4.62
CA ASP A 248 -3.81 12.54 -3.19
C ASP A 248 -4.75 13.53 -2.48
N THR A 249 -5.96 13.09 -2.13
CA THR A 249 -6.64 13.49 -0.89
C THR A 249 -5.98 12.80 0.30
N PHE A 250 -4.84 12.14 0.08
CA PHE A 250 -3.92 11.72 1.10
C PHE A 250 -3.34 13.00 1.71
N GLU A 251 -4.03 13.44 2.76
CA GLU A 251 -3.51 14.33 3.78
C GLU A 251 -2.03 14.03 3.95
N GLU A 252 -1.17 15.02 3.69
CA GLU A 252 0.23 14.93 4.05
C GLU A 252 0.35 14.40 5.48
N PRO A 253 1.35 13.55 5.79
CA PRO A 253 1.51 13.04 7.14
C PRO A 253 1.54 14.23 8.10
N LEU A 254 0.46 14.38 8.87
CA LEU A 254 0.33 15.43 9.86
C LEU A 254 1.54 15.35 10.78
N THR A 255 2.13 16.49 11.11
CA THR A 255 3.13 16.56 12.16
C THR A 255 2.52 17.10 13.44
N ILE A 256 3.14 16.82 14.59
CA ILE A 256 2.68 17.41 15.85
C ILE A 256 2.72 18.95 15.76
N ASP A 257 3.72 19.51 15.07
CA ASP A 257 3.87 20.95 14.87
C ASP A 257 2.69 21.57 14.12
N MET A 258 2.06 20.82 13.20
CA MET A 258 0.87 21.27 12.46
C MET A 258 -0.35 21.49 13.36
N LEU A 259 -0.40 20.86 14.55
CA LEU A 259 -1.43 21.15 15.54
C LEU A 259 -1.29 22.53 16.17
N GLY A 260 -0.16 23.22 15.95
CA GLY A 260 0.10 24.60 16.38
C GLY A 260 -0.67 25.66 15.59
N SER A 261 -1.42 25.27 14.56
CA SER A 261 -2.33 26.16 13.82
C SER A 261 -3.75 25.61 13.78
N LEU A 262 -4.72 26.42 14.22
CA LEU A 262 -6.14 26.11 14.09
C LEU A 262 -6.56 25.99 12.62
N GLU A 263 -5.97 26.80 11.73
CA GLU A 263 -6.30 26.77 10.29
C GLU A 263 -6.01 25.39 9.70
N ILE A 264 -4.84 24.82 10.03
CA ILE A 264 -4.46 23.48 9.59
C ILE A 264 -5.42 22.42 10.18
N ILE A 265 -5.82 22.60 11.44
CA ILE A 265 -6.79 21.70 12.09
C ILE A 265 -8.13 21.70 11.36
N LEU A 266 -8.57 22.85 10.86
CA LEU A 266 -9.86 23.02 10.17
C LEU A 266 -9.81 22.59 8.69
N GLU A 267 -8.64 22.59 8.06
CA GLU A 267 -8.47 22.17 6.66
C GLU A 267 -8.32 20.65 6.50
N ASN A 268 -7.79 19.97 7.51
CA ASN A 268 -7.54 18.53 7.46
C ASN A 268 -8.72 17.72 8.04
N SER A 269 -9.18 16.70 7.29
CA SER A 269 -10.39 15.93 7.61
C SER A 269 -10.24 15.06 8.86
N LYS A 270 -9.01 14.63 9.17
CA LYS A 270 -8.72 13.91 10.40
C LYS A 270 -8.73 14.85 11.59
N THR A 271 -7.98 15.96 11.55
CA THR A 271 -7.86 16.88 12.68
C THR A 271 -9.19 17.55 13.02
N ILE A 272 -9.97 17.95 11.99
CA ILE A 272 -11.27 18.59 12.21
C ILE A 272 -12.24 17.65 12.92
N ARG A 273 -12.22 16.35 12.62
CA ARG A 273 -13.08 15.36 13.29
C ARG A 273 -12.84 15.30 14.82
N TYR A 274 -11.58 15.44 15.25
CA TYR A 274 -11.25 15.49 16.69
C TYR A 274 -11.64 16.83 17.30
N PHE A 275 -11.47 17.93 16.56
CA PHE A 275 -11.94 19.25 16.99
C PHE A 275 -13.47 19.30 17.12
N GLU A 276 -14.21 18.75 16.17
CA GLU A 276 -15.66 18.56 16.23
C GLU A 276 -16.08 17.71 17.43
N LYS A 277 -15.37 16.60 17.70
CA LYS A 277 -15.62 15.74 18.86
C LYS A 277 -15.49 16.52 20.17
N PHE A 278 -14.46 17.35 20.29
CA PHE A 278 -14.27 18.26 21.43
C PHE A 278 -15.41 19.28 21.54
N LEU A 279 -15.80 19.89 20.42
CA LEU A 279 -16.85 20.92 20.40
C LEU A 279 -18.27 20.38 20.66
N ARG A 280 -18.51 19.07 20.63
CA ARG A 280 -19.83 18.49 20.97
C ARG A 280 -20.31 18.83 22.38
N ALA A 281 -19.39 19.11 23.30
CA ALA A 281 -19.73 19.56 24.64
C ALA A 281 -20.17 21.04 24.69
N SER A 282 -20.00 21.80 23.61
CA SER A 282 -20.33 23.22 23.51
C SER A 282 -21.19 23.51 22.29
N CYS A 283 -22.52 23.64 22.48
CA CYS A 283 -23.46 24.02 21.42
C CYS A 283 -23.02 25.30 20.68
N GLN A 284 -22.42 26.25 21.41
CA GLN A 284 -21.92 27.49 20.83
C GLN A 284 -20.70 27.25 19.92
N GLY A 285 -19.73 26.44 20.34
CA GLY A 285 -18.55 26.16 19.54
C GLY A 285 -18.87 25.40 18.25
N GLN A 286 -19.78 24.42 18.33
CA GLN A 286 -20.25 23.68 17.16
C GLN A 286 -20.97 24.59 16.15
N TYR A 287 -21.83 25.48 16.63
CA TYR A 287 -22.54 26.45 15.78
C TYR A 287 -21.57 27.43 15.07
N ILE A 288 -20.53 27.89 15.76
CA ILE A 288 -19.49 28.77 15.17
C ILE A 288 -18.66 28.01 14.13
N LEU A 289 -18.33 26.74 14.38
CA LEU A 289 -17.60 25.90 13.43
C LEU A 289 -18.42 25.65 12.15
N GLU A 290 -19.70 25.33 12.29
CA GLU A 290 -20.61 25.17 11.14
C GLU A 290 -20.75 26.47 10.35
N PHE A 291 -20.79 27.61 11.04
CA PHE A 291 -20.81 28.92 10.39
C PHE A 291 -19.52 29.19 9.61
N TYR A 292 -18.35 28.90 10.19
CA TYR A 292 -17.06 28.98 9.51
C TYR A 292 -17.02 28.13 8.23
N GLN A 293 -17.43 26.85 8.33
CA GLN A 293 -17.47 25.93 7.18
C GLN A 293 -18.40 26.42 6.08
N LYS A 294 -19.57 26.98 6.42
CA LYS A 294 -20.50 27.58 5.44
C LYS A 294 -19.85 28.76 4.72
N CYS A 295 -19.11 29.61 5.42
CA CYS A 295 -18.39 30.72 4.80
C CYS A 295 -17.27 30.22 3.86
N GLU A 296 -16.50 29.21 4.25
CA GLU A 296 -15.47 28.57 3.40
C GLU A 296 -16.06 27.98 2.13
N CYS A 297 -17.16 27.23 2.24
CA CYS A 297 -17.86 26.69 1.07
C CYS A 297 -18.29 27.81 0.11
N GLN A 298 -18.86 28.91 0.60
CA GLN A 298 -19.30 30.02 -0.26
C GLN A 298 -18.16 30.82 -0.88
N LEU A 299 -16.99 30.91 -0.23
CA LEU A 299 -15.82 31.59 -0.81
C LEU A 299 -15.18 30.77 -1.93
N ASN A 300 -15.28 29.44 -1.86
CA ASN A 300 -14.70 28.49 -2.81
C ASN A 300 -15.65 28.12 -3.98
N ASP A 301 -16.96 28.33 -3.81
CA ASP A 301 -17.98 27.95 -4.80
C ASP A 301 -18.47 29.19 -5.58
N PHE A 302 -18.21 29.25 -6.89
CA PHE A 302 -18.50 30.41 -7.76
C PHE A 302 -19.99 30.55 -8.16
N GLY A 303 -20.95 29.95 -7.44
CA GLY A 303 -22.33 29.89 -7.92
C GLY A 303 -23.48 29.56 -6.97
N SER A 304 -23.26 29.42 -5.65
CA SER A 304 -24.36 29.13 -4.71
C SER A 304 -24.88 30.38 -3.99
N SER A 305 -26.18 30.40 -3.68
CA SER A 305 -26.95 31.58 -3.22
C SER A 305 -26.39 32.20 -1.93
N TYR A 306 -25.95 33.46 -2.02
CA TYR A 306 -25.47 34.33 -0.95
C TYR A 306 -26.50 34.63 0.16
N SER A 307 -27.76 34.23 0.01
CA SER A 307 -28.87 34.66 0.87
C SER A 307 -28.90 34.02 2.26
N SER A 308 -28.30 32.84 2.46
CA SER A 308 -28.38 32.12 3.74
C SER A 308 -27.43 32.67 4.80
N ILE A 309 -26.23 33.11 4.45
CA ILE A 309 -25.22 33.62 5.42
C ILE A 309 -25.52 35.06 5.83
N ASN A 310 -26.04 35.90 4.92
CA ASN A 310 -26.41 37.28 5.25
C ASN A 310 -27.47 37.33 6.38
N GLY A 311 -28.44 36.42 6.40
CA GLY A 311 -29.40 36.32 7.51
C GLY A 311 -28.77 35.96 8.86
N TYR A 312 -27.72 35.13 8.89
CA TYR A 312 -26.97 34.83 10.11
C TYR A 312 -26.09 36.00 10.57
N ILE A 313 -25.50 36.75 9.63
CA ILE A 313 -24.70 37.94 9.91
C ILE A 313 -25.60 39.09 10.42
N GLU A 314 -26.76 39.30 9.80
CA GLU A 314 -27.68 40.41 10.08
C GLU A 314 -28.54 40.17 11.33
N SER A 315 -28.79 38.91 11.69
CA SER A 315 -29.59 38.57 12.90
C SER A 315 -28.85 38.78 14.22
N GLY A 316 -27.54 39.06 14.22
CA GLY A 316 -26.74 39.25 15.44
C GLY A 316 -26.69 38.01 16.36
N SER A 317 -27.10 36.84 15.84
CA SER A 317 -27.20 35.59 16.60
C SER A 317 -25.83 34.98 16.95
N LEU A 318 -24.76 35.51 16.34
CA LEU A 318 -23.39 35.11 16.56
C LEU A 318 -22.68 36.19 17.38
N PRO A 319 -21.83 35.83 18.38
CA PRO A 319 -21.00 36.76 19.15
C PRO A 319 -19.83 37.31 18.32
N LEU A 320 -20.08 37.68 17.06
CA LEU A 320 -19.10 38.13 16.08
C LEU A 320 -19.43 39.58 15.73
N GLU A 321 -18.55 40.52 16.11
CA GLU A 321 -18.70 41.92 15.74
C GLU A 321 -18.33 42.14 14.27
N ILE A 322 -19.32 42.08 13.38
CA ILE A 322 -19.12 42.27 11.94
C ILE A 322 -19.66 43.65 11.54
N GLU A 323 -18.82 44.69 11.64
CA GLU A 323 -19.14 45.99 11.03
C GLU A 323 -19.21 45.82 9.50
N SER A 324 -20.40 45.90 8.92
CA SER A 324 -20.70 45.43 7.56
C SER A 324 -21.30 46.49 6.62
N SER A 325 -21.42 47.75 7.06
CA SER A 325 -22.21 48.78 6.37
C SER A 325 -21.62 49.28 5.04
N ARG A 326 -20.36 48.94 4.69
CA ARG A 326 -19.66 49.43 3.48
C ARG A 326 -18.97 48.36 2.62
N LEU A 327 -19.12 47.07 2.93
CA LEU A 327 -18.40 45.98 2.26
C LEU A 327 -19.26 45.29 1.19
N ASP A 328 -18.64 44.81 0.11
CA ASP A 328 -19.29 43.90 -0.85
C ASP A 328 -19.59 42.53 -0.20
N SER A 329 -20.59 41.82 -0.70
CA SER A 329 -21.02 40.48 -0.31
C SER A 329 -19.86 39.50 -0.05
N LYS A 330 -18.90 39.40 -0.98
CA LYS A 330 -17.73 38.51 -0.83
C LYS A 330 -16.80 38.95 0.30
N GLN A 331 -16.62 40.26 0.48
CA GLN A 331 -15.82 40.84 1.57
C GLN A 331 -16.50 40.66 2.93
N LYS A 332 -17.84 40.75 2.99
CA LYS A 332 -18.61 40.45 4.21
C LYS A 332 -18.42 39.00 4.64
N ILE A 333 -18.51 38.05 3.70
CA ILE A 333 -18.30 36.62 3.99
C ILE A 333 -16.86 36.35 4.43
N ALA A 334 -15.87 36.94 3.76
CA ALA A 334 -14.47 36.83 4.18
C ALA A 334 -14.23 37.39 5.58
N LYS A 335 -14.83 38.54 5.93
CA LYS A 335 -14.75 39.12 7.27
C LYS A 335 -15.46 38.24 8.31
N ALA A 336 -16.62 37.68 7.97
CA ALA A 336 -17.35 36.76 8.83
C ALA A 336 -16.58 35.46 9.09
N ARG A 337 -15.98 34.87 8.05
CA ARG A 337 -15.06 33.72 8.14
C ARG A 337 -13.90 34.01 9.09
N ASN A 338 -13.19 35.12 8.89
CA ASN A 338 -12.06 35.50 9.74
C ASN A 338 -12.49 35.76 11.18
N SER A 339 -13.67 36.34 11.39
CA SER A 339 -14.22 36.59 12.73
C SER A 339 -14.56 35.28 13.45
N ALA A 340 -15.19 34.33 12.74
CA ALA A 340 -15.48 33.00 13.26
C ALA A 340 -14.20 32.23 13.62
N LEU A 341 -13.19 32.27 12.74
CA LEU A 341 -11.87 31.69 12.98
C LEU A 341 -11.22 32.31 14.23
N ALA A 342 -11.22 33.64 14.34
CA ALA A 342 -10.66 34.34 15.50
C ALA A 342 -11.40 33.96 16.80
N TYR A 343 -12.72 33.79 16.75
CA TYR A 343 -13.51 33.35 17.90
C TYR A 343 -13.18 31.90 18.32
N LEU A 344 -13.13 30.98 17.35
CA LEU A 344 -12.71 29.59 17.58
C LEU A 344 -11.30 29.53 18.19
N ASN A 345 -10.38 30.34 17.66
CA ASN A 345 -9.00 30.42 18.14
C ASN A 345 -8.93 30.94 19.58
N LYS A 346 -9.61 32.06 19.86
CA LYS A 346 -9.56 32.71 21.17
C LYS A 346 -10.23 31.89 22.27
N LYS A 347 -11.39 31.28 21.98
CA LYS A 347 -12.23 30.65 23.00
C LYS A 347 -12.02 29.15 23.13
N PHE A 348 -11.83 28.43 22.01
CA PHE A 348 -11.90 26.97 22.01
C PHE A 348 -10.58 26.30 21.70
N TYR A 349 -9.71 26.91 20.90
CA TYR A 349 -8.47 26.26 20.45
C TYR A 349 -7.50 25.96 21.60
N ASN A 350 -7.26 26.92 22.50
CA ASN A 350 -6.37 26.71 23.64
C ASN A 350 -6.90 25.64 24.62
N GLU A 351 -8.23 25.49 24.72
CA GLU A 351 -8.87 24.45 25.52
C GLU A 351 -8.79 23.09 24.83
N PHE A 352 -9.00 23.05 23.51
CA PHE A 352 -8.81 21.87 22.68
C PHE A 352 -7.39 21.33 22.82
N LEU A 353 -6.36 22.17 22.75
CA LEU A 353 -4.95 21.75 22.91
C LEU A 353 -4.63 21.04 24.24
N LYS A 354 -5.51 21.16 25.24
CA LYS A 354 -5.40 20.53 26.56
C LYS A 354 -6.43 19.40 26.75
N SER A 355 -7.30 19.16 25.76
CA SER A 355 -8.41 18.22 25.89
C SER A 355 -7.96 16.78 25.64
N PRO A 356 -8.73 15.79 26.17
CA PRO A 356 -8.49 14.38 25.90
C PRO A 356 -8.51 14.04 24.40
N GLU A 357 -9.34 14.72 23.60
CA GLU A 357 -9.42 14.52 22.16
C GLU A 357 -8.14 14.97 21.44
N CYS A 358 -7.52 16.06 21.88
CA CYS A 358 -6.24 16.49 21.31
C CYS A 358 -5.10 15.58 21.75
N GLU A 359 -5.11 15.04 22.97
CA GLU A 359 -4.14 14.01 23.38
C GLU A 359 -4.28 12.72 22.57
N GLU A 360 -5.51 12.26 22.31
CA GLU A 360 -5.78 11.13 21.42
C GLU A 360 -5.25 11.39 20.00
N LEU A 361 -5.47 12.61 19.48
CA LEU A 361 -4.96 13.04 18.18
C LEU A 361 -3.43 13.12 18.15
N ARG A 362 -2.78 13.68 19.18
CA ARG A 362 -1.32 13.76 19.31
C ARG A 362 -0.68 12.39 19.29
N GLU A 363 -1.21 11.44 20.07
CA GLU A 363 -0.67 10.08 20.08
C GLU A 363 -0.85 9.40 18.72
N LEU A 364 -1.99 9.62 18.05
CA LEU A 364 -2.22 9.09 16.70
C LEU A 364 -1.21 9.67 15.70
N ILE A 365 -1.02 10.99 15.68
CA ILE A 365 -0.07 11.69 14.81
C ILE A 365 1.36 11.21 15.09
N ARG A 366 1.77 11.16 16.36
CA ARG A 366 3.08 10.65 16.77
C ARG A 366 3.35 9.24 16.26
N GLN A 367 2.34 8.36 16.36
CA GLN A 367 2.46 7.01 15.82
C GLN A 367 2.61 7.02 14.29
N GLU A 368 1.89 7.89 13.57
CA GLU A 368 2.01 8.03 12.11
C GLU A 368 3.37 8.58 11.67
N GLU A 369 3.91 9.57 12.36
CA GLU A 369 5.26 10.09 12.14
C GLU A 369 6.30 9.00 12.35
N ILE A 370 6.23 8.27 13.47
CA ILE A 370 7.15 7.15 13.76
C ILE A 370 7.10 6.09 12.65
N ILE A 371 5.90 5.70 12.20
CA ILE A 371 5.73 4.72 11.13
C ILE A 371 6.27 5.25 9.80
N THR A 372 6.01 6.51 9.49
CA THR A 372 6.44 7.15 8.24
C THR A 372 7.96 7.26 8.19
N ASP A 373 8.59 7.72 9.27
CA ASP A 373 10.05 7.78 9.42
C ASP A 373 10.69 6.39 9.29
N ARG A 374 10.11 5.36 9.93
CA ARG A 374 10.55 3.97 9.78
C ARG A 374 10.50 3.48 8.35
N ILE A 375 9.39 3.70 7.66
CA ILE A 375 9.25 3.30 6.26
C ILE A 375 10.27 4.02 5.39
N ARG A 376 10.48 5.32 5.62
CA ARG A 376 11.50 6.12 4.93
C ARG A 376 12.90 5.55 5.15
N LYS A 377 13.29 5.32 6.41
CA LYS A 377 14.61 4.76 6.80
C LYS A 377 14.88 3.37 6.25
N THR A 378 13.83 2.57 6.02
CA THR A 378 13.93 1.18 5.53
C THR A 378 13.73 1.05 4.01
N SER A 379 13.27 2.11 3.34
CA SER A 379 13.14 2.16 1.88
C SER A 379 14.50 2.37 1.19
N LEU A 380 14.64 1.89 -0.04
CA LEU A 380 15.86 2.11 -0.84
C LEU A 380 16.06 3.59 -1.24
N HIS A 381 15.04 4.43 -1.11
CA HIS A 381 15.12 5.87 -1.41
C HIS A 381 15.50 6.68 -0.17
N ARG A 382 16.75 6.48 0.27
CA ARG A 382 17.33 7.23 1.40
C ARG A 382 17.63 8.71 1.07
N ASN A 383 17.68 9.09 -0.22
CA ASN A 383 18.39 10.32 -0.63
C ASN A 383 17.56 11.46 -1.25
N PHE A 384 16.29 11.28 -1.65
CA PHE A 384 15.59 12.35 -2.38
C PHE A 384 14.78 13.31 -1.50
N TYR A 385 14.19 12.83 -0.40
CA TYR A 385 13.34 13.70 0.44
C TYR A 385 14.09 14.48 1.51
N ILE A 386 15.34 14.11 1.85
CA ILE A 386 16.12 14.91 2.82
C ILE A 386 16.49 16.26 2.19
N ALA A 387 16.72 16.28 0.87
CA ALA A 387 16.97 17.51 0.13
C ALA A 387 15.72 18.41 0.07
N THR A 388 14.53 17.88 -0.19
CA THR A 388 13.30 18.69 -0.24
C THR A 388 12.85 19.18 1.14
N THR A 389 12.87 18.34 2.19
CA THR A 389 12.51 18.84 3.53
C THR A 389 13.52 19.82 4.11
N HIS A 390 14.82 19.73 3.77
CA HIS A 390 15.80 20.77 4.14
C HIS A 390 15.74 22.03 3.27
N LEU A 391 15.29 21.92 2.02
CA LEU A 391 15.02 23.07 1.16
C LEU A 391 13.75 23.80 1.65
N ASP A 392 12.68 23.09 2.01
CA ASP A 392 11.43 23.70 2.49
C ASP A 392 11.58 24.34 3.87
N THR A 393 12.30 23.72 4.81
CA THR A 393 12.60 24.38 6.12
C THR A 393 13.55 25.57 5.98
N LYS A 394 14.49 25.57 5.01
CA LYS A 394 15.30 26.76 4.72
C LYS A 394 14.50 27.85 4.03
N THR A 395 13.53 27.51 3.18
CA THR A 395 12.70 28.48 2.47
C THR A 395 11.67 29.10 3.42
N PHE A 396 11.05 28.29 4.28
CA PHE A 396 10.13 28.73 5.34
C PHE A 396 10.81 29.62 6.39
N ASN A 397 12.04 29.27 6.82
CA ASN A 397 12.82 30.13 7.72
C ASN A 397 13.33 31.42 7.05
N ARG A 398 13.44 31.45 5.71
CA ARG A 398 13.77 32.67 4.96
C ARG A 398 12.55 33.58 4.81
N THR A 399 11.37 33.04 4.51
CA THR A 399 10.13 33.83 4.43
C THR A 399 9.70 34.36 5.79
N SER A 400 9.84 33.58 6.86
CA SER A 400 9.57 34.04 8.24
C SER A 400 10.50 35.18 8.68
N LYS A 401 11.81 35.09 8.42
CA LYS A 401 12.76 36.19 8.72
C LYS A 401 12.60 37.42 7.82
N THR A 402 12.07 37.25 6.62
CA THR A 402 11.78 38.40 5.74
C THR A 402 10.50 39.10 6.19
N PHE A 403 9.53 38.37 6.75
CA PHE A 403 8.33 38.94 7.36
C PHE A 403 8.62 39.71 8.65
N GLU A 404 9.49 39.19 9.54
CA GLU A 404 9.89 39.92 10.75
C GLU A 404 10.66 41.22 10.44
N LYS A 405 11.37 41.28 9.32
CA LYS A 405 12.13 42.48 8.92
C LYS A 405 11.28 43.55 8.23
N VAL A 406 10.10 43.21 7.71
CA VAL A 406 9.16 44.17 7.08
C VAL A 406 8.12 44.70 8.09
N VAL A 407 8.04 44.10 9.28
CA VAL A 407 7.14 44.54 10.37
C VAL A 407 7.89 45.40 11.41
N LEU A 408 9.22 45.46 11.34
CA LEU A 408 10.07 46.21 12.27
C LEU A 408 10.83 47.40 11.63
N ASP A 409 10.59 47.67 10.35
CA ASP A 409 10.91 48.92 9.64
C ASP A 409 9.59 49.55 9.18
#